data_AF-A0A1V5PCD0-F1
#
_entry.id   AF-A0A1V5PCD0-F1
#
_cell.length_a   1.000
_cell.length_b   1.000
_cell.length_c   1.000
_cell.angle_alpha   90.00
_cell.angle_beta   90.00
_cell.angle_gamma   90.00
#
_symmetry.space_group_name_H-M   'P 1'
#
loop_
_entity.id
_entity.type
_entity.pdbx_description
1 polymer ?
#
loop_
_entity_poly.entity_id
_entity_poly.type
_entity_poly.pdbx_seq_one_letter_code
_entity_poly.pdbx_strand_id
1 'polypeptide(L)'
;MLFLFPMKAKYAVIIFAAVEFLMSFQMTGVAHIAHLGGMFFGYIYIKKSSFFDELLDLEKRKKKKLEEIMIKRDEDYVRIQQEADKILQKISLYGMEKISEKERRTLDKASKLLRQREENIIDLDEYRKYWR
;
A
#
# COMPACT_ATOMS: atom_id res chain seq x y z
N MET A 1 28.97 -26.17 -16.75
CA MET A 1 29.49 -27.51 -17.06
C MET A 1 29.08 -28.47 -15.96
N LEU A 2 28.24 -29.45 -16.25
CA LEU A 2 27.91 -30.60 -15.39
C LEU A 2 27.23 -31.66 -16.28
N PHE A 3 28.04 -32.30 -17.13
CA PHE A 3 27.58 -33.32 -18.09
C PHE A 3 28.38 -34.64 -17.98
N LEU A 4 29.18 -34.79 -16.91
CA LEU A 4 30.04 -35.97 -16.70
C LEU A 4 29.38 -37.05 -15.85
N PHE A 5 28.35 -36.72 -15.06
CA PHE A 5 27.61 -37.69 -14.25
C PHE A 5 26.11 -37.36 -14.23
N PRO A 6 25.23 -38.23 -14.77
CA PRO A 6 23.79 -38.04 -14.64
C PRO A 6 23.39 -38.27 -13.18
N MET A 7 23.18 -37.18 -12.44
CA MET A 7 22.71 -37.21 -11.07
C MET A 7 21.44 -36.38 -10.92
N LYS A 8 20.52 -36.82 -10.05
CA LYS A 8 19.30 -36.04 -9.79
C LYS A 8 19.68 -34.69 -9.19
N ALA A 9 19.09 -33.61 -9.69
CA ALA A 9 19.41 -32.23 -9.27
C ALA A 9 19.39 -32.04 -7.74
N LYS A 10 18.48 -32.71 -7.03
CA LYS A 10 18.42 -32.70 -5.56
C LYS A 10 19.73 -33.10 -4.88
N TYR A 11 20.48 -34.05 -5.44
CA TYR A 11 21.76 -34.50 -4.89
C TYR A 11 22.87 -33.49 -5.19
N ALA A 12 22.87 -32.89 -6.38
CA ALA A 12 23.84 -31.85 -6.75
C ALA A 12 23.70 -30.64 -5.81
N VAL A 13 22.47 -30.20 -5.55
CA VAL A 13 22.17 -29.10 -4.62
C VAL A 13 22.67 -29.39 -3.20
N ILE A 14 22.46 -30.61 -2.69
CA ILE A 14 22.94 -31.01 -1.36
C ILE A 14 24.48 -31.04 -1.30
N ILE A 15 25.14 -31.56 -2.33
CA ILE A 15 26.62 -31.61 -2.39
C ILE A 15 27.19 -30.19 -2.43
N PHE A 16 26.65 -29.31 -3.27
CA PHE A 16 27.09 -27.93 -3.33
C PHE A 16 26.86 -27.20 -2.01
N ALA A 17 25.70 -27.38 -1.38
CA ALA A 17 25.43 -26.80 -0.07
C ALA A 17 26.41 -27.28 1.02
N ALA A 18 26.74 -28.57 1.03
CA ALA A 18 27.69 -29.13 1.97
C ALA A 18 29.13 -28.62 1.72
N VAL A 19 29.58 -28.58 0.47
CA VAL A 19 30.89 -28.04 0.08
C VAL A 19 31.00 -26.57 0.48
N GLU A 20 29.97 -25.79 0.18
CA GLU A 20 29.92 -24.35 0.46
C GLU A 20 29.87 -24.06 1.96
N PHE A 21 29.12 -24.86 2.73
CA PHE A 21 29.12 -24.80 4.19
C PHE A 21 30.49 -25.12 4.78
N LEU A 22 31.17 -26.17 4.29
CA LEU A 22 32.51 -26.53 4.77
C LEU A 22 33.56 -25.46 4.39
N MET A 23 33.45 -24.87 3.21
CA MET A 23 34.30 -23.78 2.74
C MET A 23 34.04 -22.47 3.51
N SER A 24 32.84 -22.28 4.08
CA SER A 24 32.48 -21.06 4.82
C SER A 24 33.34 -20.78 6.05
N PHE A 25 34.07 -21.78 6.55
CA PHE A 25 34.99 -21.67 7.67
C PHE A 25 36.39 -21.15 7.27
N GLN A 26 36.69 -20.92 5.99
CA GLN A 26 37.99 -20.42 5.53
C GLN A 26 37.88 -19.04 4.84
N MET A 27 38.90 -18.21 5.08
CA MET A 27 39.17 -16.83 4.61
C MET A 27 38.11 -16.16 3.70
N THR A 28 37.54 -15.05 4.22
CA THR A 28 36.58 -14.08 3.62
C THR A 28 35.10 -14.33 3.93
N GLY A 29 34.71 -14.13 5.19
CA GLY A 29 33.38 -14.44 5.72
C GLY A 29 32.17 -13.77 5.03
N VAL A 30 32.34 -12.72 4.22
CA VAL A 30 31.20 -12.01 3.60
C VAL A 30 30.61 -12.77 2.40
N ALA A 31 31.44 -13.32 1.52
CA ALA A 31 30.98 -14.04 0.32
C ALA A 31 30.28 -15.37 0.68
N HIS A 32 30.79 -16.06 1.70
CA HIS A 32 30.23 -17.33 2.14
C HIS A 32 28.87 -17.18 2.84
N ILE A 33 28.69 -16.13 3.66
CA ILE A 33 27.40 -15.82 4.29
C ILE A 33 26.34 -15.49 3.22
N ALA A 34 26.71 -14.82 2.13
CA ALA A 34 25.79 -14.51 1.03
C ALA A 34 25.28 -15.79 0.34
N HIS A 35 26.15 -16.77 0.10
CA HIS A 35 25.75 -18.03 -0.53
C HIS A 35 24.91 -18.92 0.42
N LEU A 36 25.25 -18.98 1.71
CA LEU A 36 24.43 -19.61 2.74
C LEU A 36 23.04 -18.97 2.87
N GLY A 37 22.98 -17.63 2.82
CA GLY A 37 21.73 -16.88 2.73
C GLY A 37 20.93 -17.26 1.48
N GLY A 38 21.57 -17.25 0.31
CA GLY A 38 20.92 -17.62 -0.96
C GLY A 38 20.33 -19.03 -0.96
N MET A 39 21.03 -20.01 -0.38
CA MET A 39 20.52 -21.38 -0.23
C MET A 39 19.34 -21.47 0.73
N PHE A 40 19.41 -20.77 1.87
CA PHE A 40 18.33 -20.72 2.84
C PHE A 40 17.06 -20.08 2.26
N PHE A 41 17.20 -18.92 1.61
CA PHE A 41 16.09 -18.24 0.93
C PHE A 41 15.57 -19.05 -0.26
N GLY A 42 16.44 -19.72 -1.02
CA GLY A 42 16.05 -20.62 -2.11
C GLY A 42 15.25 -21.84 -1.63
N TYR A 43 15.61 -22.43 -0.48
CA TYR A 43 14.83 -23.49 0.15
C TYR A 43 13.44 -23.00 0.58
N ILE A 44 13.37 -21.82 1.21
CA ILE A 44 12.08 -21.19 1.59
C ILE A 44 11.23 -20.91 0.35
N TYR A 45 11.82 -20.38 -0.73
CA TYR A 45 11.14 -20.11 -2.00
C TYR A 45 10.47 -21.37 -2.59
N ILE A 46 11.21 -22.48 -2.66
CA ILE A 46 10.68 -23.73 -3.23
C ILE A 46 9.62 -24.37 -2.30
N LYS A 47 9.83 -24.31 -0.98
CA LYS A 47 8.95 -24.98 -0.01
C LYS A 47 7.67 -24.21 0.26
N LYS A 48 7.71 -22.88 0.21
CA LYS A 48 6.58 -22.01 0.52
C LYS A 48 6.31 -21.13 -0.70
N SER A 49 5.57 -21.68 -1.67
CA SER A 49 5.13 -20.96 -2.88
C SER A 49 4.51 -19.60 -2.55
N SER A 50 3.81 -19.51 -1.41
CA SER A 50 3.12 -18.29 -0.97
C SER A 50 3.99 -17.33 -0.14
N PHE A 51 5.28 -17.60 0.08
CA PHE A 51 6.13 -16.72 0.91
C PHE A 51 6.25 -15.31 0.32
N PHE A 52 6.51 -15.23 -0.99
CA PHE A 52 6.57 -13.95 -1.69
C PHE A 52 5.18 -13.36 -1.95
N ASP A 53 4.17 -14.22 -2.17
CA ASP A 53 2.78 -13.75 -2.28
C ASP A 53 2.34 -13.06 -1.00
N GLU A 54 2.64 -13.61 0.18
CA GLU A 54 2.30 -13.03 1.49
C GLU A 54 3.00 -11.69 1.72
N LEU A 55 4.27 -11.56 1.30
CA LEU A 55 5.02 -10.30 1.39
C LEU A 55 4.47 -9.22 0.44
N LEU A 56 4.15 -9.60 -0.80
CA LEU A 56 3.58 -8.69 -1.82
C LEU A 56 2.09 -8.37 -1.55
N ASP A 57 1.37 -9.26 -0.85
CA ASP A 57 -0.04 -9.06 -0.48
C ASP A 57 -0.21 -8.00 0.61
N LEU A 58 0.80 -7.74 1.44
CA LEU A 58 0.76 -6.64 2.41
C LEU A 58 0.65 -5.27 1.73
N GLU A 59 1.34 -5.05 0.61
CA GLU A 59 1.19 -3.81 -0.16
C GLU A 59 -0.18 -3.71 -0.82
N LYS A 60 -0.69 -4.82 -1.38
CA LYS A 60 -2.03 -4.87 -1.98
C LYS A 60 -3.12 -4.58 -0.94
N ARG A 61 -3.04 -5.18 0.25
CA ARG A 61 -3.97 -4.93 1.36
C ARG A 61 -3.93 -3.49 1.83
N LYS A 62 -2.73 -2.90 1.95
CA LYS A 62 -2.58 -1.47 2.29
C LYS A 62 -3.23 -0.57 1.24
N LYS A 63 -2.97 -0.82 -0.05
CA LYS A 63 -3.59 -0.07 -1.15
C LYS A 63 -5.12 -0.17 -1.14
N LYS A 64 -5.65 -1.38 -1.02
CA LYS A 64 -7.11 -1.61 -0.98
C LYS A 64 -7.76 -0.89 0.20
N LYS A 65 -7.16 -0.96 1.39
CA LYS A 65 -7.67 -0.25 2.58
C LYS A 65 -7.65 1.26 2.39
N LEU A 66 -6.60 1.80 1.75
CA LEU A 66 -6.51 3.22 1.44
C LEU A 66 -7.60 3.63 0.45
N GLU A 67 -7.81 2.85 -0.61
CA GLU A 67 -8.86 3.08 -1.61
C GLU A 67 -10.26 3.07 -0.98
N GLU A 68 -10.56 2.10 -0.10
CA GLU A 68 -11.82 2.06 0.65
C GLU A 68 -12.02 3.31 1.53
N ILE A 69 -10.97 3.80 2.18
CA ILE A 69 -11.02 5.04 2.98
C ILE A 69 -11.29 6.25 2.09
N MET A 70 -10.65 6.32 0.91
CA MET A 70 -10.83 7.43 -0.04
C MET A 70 -12.25 7.46 -0.59
N ILE A 71 -12.79 6.30 -1.01
CA ILE A 71 -14.16 6.17 -1.52
C ILE A 71 -15.17 6.62 -0.45
N LYS A 72 -15.03 6.13 0.79
CA LYS A 72 -15.93 6.51 1.88
C LYS A 72 -15.88 8.01 2.18
N ARG A 73 -14.69 8.62 2.12
CA ARG A 73 -14.52 10.06 2.32
C ARG A 73 -15.21 10.88 1.22
N ASP A 74 -15.11 10.43 -0.02
CA ASP A 74 -15.81 11.07 -1.15
C ASP A 74 -17.33 10.93 -1.05
N GLU A 75 -17.83 9.75 -0.67
CA GLU A 75 -19.26 9.53 -0.40
C GLU A 75 -19.79 10.45 0.70
N ASP A 76 -19.06 10.56 1.82
CA ASP A 76 -19.41 11.44 2.93
C ASP A 76 -19.41 12.92 2.51
N TYR A 77 -18.46 13.34 1.66
CA TYR A 77 -18.42 14.69 1.09
C TYR A 77 -19.65 14.97 0.21
N VAL A 78 -19.98 14.05 -0.71
CA VAL A 78 -21.16 14.18 -1.58
C VAL A 78 -22.44 14.29 -0.75
N ARG A 79 -22.59 13.45 0.28
CA ARG A 79 -23.77 13.50 1.16
C ARG A 79 -23.91 14.85 1.87
N ILE A 80 -22.82 15.35 2.46
CA ILE A 80 -22.83 16.62 3.18
C ILE A 80 -23.08 17.80 2.25
N GLN A 81 -22.53 17.75 1.02
CA GLN A 81 -22.76 18.78 0.01
C GLN A 81 -24.22 18.81 -0.45
N GLN A 82 -24.85 17.64 -0.65
CA GLN A 82 -26.29 17.55 -0.96
C GLN A 82 -27.18 18.07 0.19
N GLU A 83 -26.82 17.79 1.44
CA GLU A 83 -27.53 18.35 2.60
C GLU A 83 -27.40 19.87 2.67
N ALA A 84 -26.19 20.40 2.42
CA ALA A 84 -25.94 21.83 2.35
C ALA A 84 -26.76 22.49 1.24
N ASP A 85 -26.81 21.91 0.04
CA ASP A 85 -27.59 22.44 -1.09
C ASP A 85 -29.08 22.56 -0.76
N LYS A 86 -29.66 21.57 -0.09
CA LYS A 86 -31.07 21.61 0.36
C LYS A 86 -31.30 22.76 1.35
N ILE A 87 -30.35 22.99 2.25
CA ILE A 87 -30.43 24.09 3.21
C ILE A 87 -30.26 25.44 2.50
N LEU A 88 -29.33 25.54 1.54
CA LEU A 88 -29.15 26.74 0.72
C LEU A 88 -30.41 27.07 -0.09
N GLN A 89 -31.08 26.07 -0.65
CA GLN A 89 -32.39 26.27 -1.29
C GLN A 89 -33.44 26.80 -0.30
N LYS A 90 -33.50 26.24 0.92
CA LYS A 90 -34.40 26.72 1.96
C LYS A 90 -34.10 28.18 2.35
N ILE A 91 -32.83 28.54 2.49
CA ILE A 91 -32.40 29.94 2.74
C ILE A 91 -32.81 30.83 1.58
N SER A 92 -32.61 30.39 0.34
CA SER A 92 -32.97 31.16 -0.85
C SER A 92 -34.48 31.43 -0.96
N LEU A 93 -35.33 30.52 -0.48
CA LEU A 93 -36.78 30.64 -0.56
C LEU A 93 -37.40 31.39 0.63
N TYR A 94 -36.90 31.15 1.83
CA TYR A 94 -37.55 31.58 3.08
C TYR A 94 -36.72 32.55 3.92
N GLY A 95 -35.50 32.87 3.49
CA GLY A 95 -34.54 33.70 4.22
C GLY A 95 -33.78 32.93 5.31
N MET A 96 -32.75 33.58 5.84
CA MET A 96 -31.87 33.00 6.87
C MET A 96 -32.60 32.75 8.20
N GLU A 97 -33.68 33.47 8.48
CA GLU A 97 -34.43 33.37 9.75
C GLU A 97 -35.06 31.98 9.99
N LYS A 98 -35.17 31.15 8.95
CA LYS A 98 -35.90 29.87 8.97
C LYS A 98 -35.00 28.63 9.10
N ILE A 99 -33.68 28.81 9.21
CA ILE A 99 -32.77 27.69 9.45
C ILE A 99 -32.60 27.43 10.95
N SER A 100 -32.57 26.15 11.30
CA SER A 100 -32.26 25.69 12.65
C SER A 100 -30.76 25.69 12.93
N GLU A 101 -30.40 25.69 14.21
CA GLU A 101 -29.00 25.52 14.64
C GLU A 101 -28.37 24.22 14.11
N LYS A 102 -29.15 23.16 13.91
CA LYS A 102 -28.67 21.92 13.30
C LYS A 102 -28.31 22.10 11.82
N GLU A 103 -29.14 22.82 11.06
CA GLU A 103 -28.88 23.15 9.65
C GLU A 103 -27.65 24.07 9.53
N ARG A 104 -27.51 25.05 10.42
CA ARG A 104 -26.33 25.93 10.48
C ARG A 104 -25.04 25.17 10.73
N ARG A 105 -25.05 24.20 11.65
CA ARG A 105 -23.89 23.29 11.88
C ARG A 105 -23.57 22.42 10.67
N THR A 106 -24.57 22.06 9.87
CA THR A 106 -24.39 21.27 8.65
C THR A 106 -23.68 22.09 7.57
N LEU A 107 -24.06 23.36 7.41
CA LEU A 107 -23.36 24.31 6.53
C LEU A 107 -21.91 24.57 6.99
N ASP A 108 -21.66 24.75 8.29
CA ASP A 108 -20.30 24.91 8.83
C ASP A 108 -19.42 23.69 8.54
N LYS A 109 -19.96 22.49 8.74
CA LYS A 109 -19.27 21.23 8.38
C LYS A 109 -18.98 21.15 6.89
N ALA A 110 -19.96 21.48 6.03
CA ALA A 110 -19.78 21.47 4.59
C ALA A 110 -18.68 22.45 4.15
N SER A 111 -18.70 23.68 4.68
CA SER A 111 -17.69 24.71 4.42
C SER A 111 -16.28 24.27 4.81
N LYS A 112 -16.11 23.68 6.01
CA LYS A 112 -14.83 23.14 6.46
C LYS A 112 -14.31 22.02 5.57
N LEU A 113 -15.18 21.10 5.15
CA LEU A 113 -14.83 20.00 4.26
C LEU A 113 -14.43 20.49 2.86
N LEU A 114 -15.14 21.48 2.32
CA LEU A 114 -14.82 22.12 1.05
C LEU A 114 -13.43 22.75 1.06
N ARG A 115 -13.17 23.60 2.06
CA ARG A 115 -11.87 24.25 2.22
C ARG A 115 -10.74 23.22 2.34
N GLN A 116 -10.93 22.20 3.18
CA GLN A 116 -9.93 21.14 3.32
C GLN A 116 -9.70 20.37 2.01
N ARG A 117 -10.74 20.19 1.19
CA ARG A 117 -10.62 19.54 -0.12
C ARG A 117 -9.85 20.41 -1.11
N GLU A 118 -10.13 21.71 -1.18
CA GLU A 118 -9.40 22.67 -2.01
C GLU A 118 -7.91 22.75 -1.63
N GLU A 119 -7.60 22.83 -0.34
CA GLU A 119 -6.23 22.80 0.17
C GLU A 119 -5.49 21.50 -0.24
N ASN A 120 -6.17 20.34 -0.18
CA ASN A 120 -5.58 19.07 -0.61
C ASN A 120 -5.38 18.96 -2.13
N ILE A 121 -6.23 19.59 -2.94
CA ILE A 121 -6.10 19.57 -4.42
C ILE A 121 -4.90 20.41 -4.86
N ILE A 122 -4.67 21.56 -4.22
CA ILE A 122 -3.53 22.43 -4.51
C ILE A 122 -2.18 21.72 -4.24
N ASP A 123 -2.13 20.84 -3.24
CA ASP A 123 -0.93 20.08 -2.87
C ASP A 123 -0.60 18.94 -3.89
N LEU A 124 -1.62 18.34 -4.52
CA LEU A 124 -1.42 17.23 -5.49
C LEU A 124 -0.81 17.69 -6.83
N ASP A 125 -1.08 18.93 -7.25
CA ASP A 125 -0.44 19.53 -8.44
C ASP A 125 1.06 19.76 -8.22
N GLU A 126 1.48 20.04 -6.98
CA GLU A 126 2.89 20.11 -6.59
C GLU A 126 3.55 18.71 -6.65
N TYR A 127 2.87 17.68 -6.16
CA TYR A 127 3.37 16.30 -6.20
C TYR A 127 3.54 15.76 -7.64
N ARG A 128 2.63 16.13 -8.55
CA ARG A 128 2.69 15.75 -9.98
C ARG A 128 3.87 16.40 -10.71
N LYS A 129 4.42 17.50 -10.19
CA LYS A 129 5.60 18.20 -10.74
C LYS A 129 6.91 17.42 -10.54
N TYR A 130 6.98 16.55 -9.52
CA TYR A 130 8.18 15.74 -9.23
C TYR A 130 8.23 14.39 -9.96
N TRP A 131 7.11 13.95 -10.53
CA TRP A 131 6.98 12.67 -11.24
C TRP A 131 6.83 12.84 -12.76
N ARG A 132 7.22 14.00 -13.29
CA ARG A 132 7.27 14.31 -14.73
C ARG A 132 8.70 14.47 -15.21
#